data_AF-A0A0A8UPA3-F1
#
_entry.id   AF-A0A0A8UPA3-F1
#
_cell.length_a   1.000
_cell.length_b   1.000
_cell.length_c   1.000
_cell.angle_alpha   90.00
_cell.angle_beta   90.00
_cell.angle_gamma   90.00
#
_symmetry.space_group_name_H-M   'P 1'
#
loop_
_entity.id
_entity.type
_entity.pdbx_description
1 polymer ?
#
loop_
_entity_poly.entity_id
_entity_poly.type
_entity_poly.pdbx_seq_one_letter_code
_entity_poly.pdbx_strand_id
1 'polypeptide(L)'
;MTDKKSLIEFPCNFPLKIIGTNTENFFKEIAEIARKHFPETLDEAIVCQESKQGNYLAITVTIFVHDQVTLDALYFELTEHPDIKMVL
;
A
#
# COMPACT_ATOMS: atom_id res chain seq x y z
N MET A 1 -17.31 -15.68 23.01
CA MET A 1 -16.01 -15.98 22.37
C MET A 1 -16.29 -16.01 20.89
N THR A 2 -15.98 -14.93 20.18
CA THR A 2 -16.33 -14.81 18.76
C THR A 2 -15.12 -15.15 17.93
N ASP A 3 -15.11 -16.40 17.46
CA ASP A 3 -14.30 -16.94 16.38
C ASP A 3 -14.48 -16.08 15.11
N LYS A 4 -13.69 -15.01 14.98
CA LYS A 4 -13.47 -14.38 13.68
C LYS A 4 -12.54 -15.29 12.88
N LYS A 5 -13.18 -16.23 12.18
CA LYS A 5 -12.73 -16.90 10.94
C LYS A 5 -11.45 -16.29 10.36
N SER A 6 -10.30 -16.86 10.70
CA SER A 6 -9.11 -16.82 9.83
C SER A 6 -9.42 -17.69 8.62
N LEU A 7 -10.16 -17.13 7.66
CA LEU A 7 -10.50 -17.74 6.35
C LEU A 7 -9.58 -17.21 5.24
N ILE A 8 -8.50 -16.52 5.63
CA ILE A 8 -7.42 -16.08 4.77
C ILE A 8 -6.17 -16.82 5.26
N GLU A 9 -5.60 -17.66 4.39
CA GLU A 9 -4.31 -18.28 4.63
C GLU A 9 -3.24 -17.22 4.40
N PHE A 10 -2.62 -16.80 5.50
CA PHE A 10 -1.39 -16.03 5.44
C PHE A 10 -0.19 -16.97 5.45
N PRO A 11 0.90 -16.64 4.74
CA PRO A 11 1.10 -15.37 4.04
C PRO A 11 0.56 -15.36 2.60
N CYS A 12 0.06 -14.19 2.14
CA CYS A 12 -0.48 -14.03 0.79
C CYS A 12 -0.01 -12.71 0.16
N ASN A 13 0.17 -12.71 -1.16
CA ASN A 13 0.51 -11.50 -1.90
C ASN A 13 -0.76 -10.67 -2.14
N PHE A 14 -0.78 -9.44 -1.63
CA PHE A 14 -1.89 -8.52 -1.82
C PHE A 14 -1.43 -7.31 -2.64
N PRO A 15 -1.95 -7.12 -3.86
CA PRO A 15 -1.70 -5.92 -4.63
C PRO A 15 -2.58 -4.80 -4.07
N LEU A 16 -1.94 -3.79 -3.48
CA LEU A 16 -2.58 -2.62 -2.91
C LEU A 16 -2.39 -1.45 -3.88
N LYS A 17 -3.49 -0.89 -4.37
CA LYS A 17 -3.47 0.19 -5.34
C LYS A 17 -3.82 1.52 -4.68
N ILE A 18 -2.83 2.39 -4.62
CA ILE A 18 -2.89 3.71 -4.01
C ILE A 18 -3.00 4.73 -5.13
N ILE A 19 -3.96 5.64 -5.01
CA ILE A 19 -4.14 6.77 -5.93
C ILE A 19 -4.00 8.03 -5.08
N GLY A 20 -3.02 8.85 -5.40
CA GLY A 20 -2.73 10.09 -4.71
C GLY A 20 -2.40 11.23 -5.65
N THR A 21 -2.13 12.40 -5.07
CA THR A 21 -1.60 13.55 -5.79
C THR A 21 -0.19 13.24 -6.28
N ASN A 22 0.15 13.64 -7.52
CA ASN A 22 1.47 13.41 -8.08
C ASN A 22 2.50 14.39 -7.47
N THR A 23 3.01 14.06 -6.30
CA THR A 23 4.05 14.81 -5.60
C THR A 23 5.33 13.98 -5.57
N GLU A 24 6.51 14.56 -5.82
CA GLU A 24 7.79 13.83 -5.79
C GLU A 24 8.05 13.15 -4.42
N ASN A 25 7.53 13.75 -3.34
CA ASN A 25 7.62 13.19 -2.00
C ASN A 25 6.68 11.99 -1.80
N PHE A 26 5.58 11.92 -2.55
CA PHE A 26 4.55 10.90 -2.38
C PHE A 26 5.12 9.50 -2.64
N PHE A 27 5.76 9.29 -3.80
CA PHE A 27 6.39 7.99 -4.11
C PHE A 27 7.39 7.58 -3.02
N LYS A 28 8.20 8.52 -2.55
CA LYS A 28 9.23 8.28 -1.55
C LYS A 28 8.62 7.87 -0.20
N GLU A 29 7.58 8.57 0.25
CA GLU A 29 6.86 8.24 1.49
C GLU A 29 6.20 6.87 1.40
N ILE A 30 5.53 6.54 0.29
CA ILE A 30 4.92 5.22 0.09
C ILE A 30 5.98 4.11 0.11
N ALA A 31 7.11 4.31 -0.57
CA ALA A 31 8.21 3.35 -0.55
C ALA A 31 8.81 3.18 0.85
N GLU A 32 8.98 4.27 1.61
CA GLU A 32 9.45 4.20 3.00
C GLU A 32 8.46 3.46 3.93
N ILE A 33 7.15 3.75 3.82
CA ILE A 33 6.10 3.07 4.60
C ILE A 33 6.03 1.60 4.23
N ALA A 34 6.00 1.27 2.94
CA ALA A 34 5.98 -0.10 2.46
C ALA A 34 7.19 -0.90 2.98
N ARG A 35 8.39 -0.32 2.93
CA ARG A 35 9.62 -0.95 3.42
C ARG A 35 9.68 -1.06 4.94
N LYS A 36 9.07 -0.12 5.66
CA LYS A 36 8.99 -0.10 7.13
C LYS A 36 8.07 -1.20 7.66
N HIS A 37 6.91 -1.40 7.03
CA HIS A 37 5.95 -2.44 7.40
C HIS A 37 6.34 -3.81 6.84
N PHE A 38 6.81 -3.84 5.59
CA PHE A 38 7.14 -5.05 4.84
C PHE A 38 8.53 -4.89 4.21
N PRO A 39 9.62 -5.18 4.96
CA PRO A 39 10.98 -5.09 4.45
C PRO A 39 11.28 -6.07 3.31
N GLU A 40 10.43 -7.08 3.15
CA GLU A 40 10.43 -8.03 2.03
C GLU A 40 9.76 -7.49 0.75
N THR A 41 9.06 -6.37 0.83
CA THR A 41 8.49 -5.70 -0.34
C THR A 41 9.64 -5.16 -1.18
N LEU A 42 9.75 -5.68 -2.39
CA LEU A 42 10.74 -5.24 -3.36
C LEU A 42 10.26 -3.96 -4.04
N ASP A 43 11.19 -3.07 -4.39
CA ASP A 43 10.87 -1.90 -5.22
C ASP A 43 10.27 -2.31 -6.58
N GLU A 44 10.64 -3.50 -7.09
CA GLU A 44 10.04 -4.11 -8.29
C GLU A 44 8.56 -4.43 -8.14
N ALA A 45 8.10 -4.63 -6.90
CA ALA A 45 6.68 -4.85 -6.59
C ALA A 45 5.88 -3.54 -6.53
N ILE A 46 6.56 -2.38 -6.60
CA ILE A 46 5.98 -1.03 -6.59
C ILE A 46 5.92 -0.51 -8.03
N VAL A 47 4.73 -0.48 -8.60
CA VAL A 47 4.48 0.05 -9.94
C VAL A 47 3.80 1.40 -9.83
N CYS A 48 4.53 2.47 -10.08
CA CYS A 48 4.00 3.81 -10.18
C CYS A 48 3.58 4.12 -11.63
N GLN A 49 2.34 4.58 -11.78
CA GLN A 49 1.75 4.94 -13.06
C GLN A 49 1.20 6.37 -12.96
N GLU A 50 1.80 7.28 -13.71
CA GLU A 50 1.34 8.65 -13.81
C GLU A 50 0.01 8.73 -14.56
N SER A 51 -0.91 9.53 -14.07
CA SER A 51 -2.15 9.80 -14.79
C SER A 51 -1.87 10.63 -16.03
N LYS A 52 -2.69 10.41 -17.06
CA LYS A 52 -2.61 11.08 -18.38
C LYS A 52 -2.59 12.62 -18.31
N GLN A 53 -3.02 13.19 -17.20
CA GLN A 53 -3.12 14.63 -16.94
C GLN A 53 -2.03 15.16 -15.98
N GLY A 54 -1.15 14.30 -15.46
CA GLY A 54 -0.04 14.67 -14.55
C GLY A 54 -0.45 15.07 -13.12
N ASN A 55 -1.75 15.16 -12.82
CA ASN A 55 -2.24 15.62 -11.52
C ASN A 55 -2.25 14.52 -10.44
N TYR A 56 -2.36 13.25 -10.85
CA TYR A 56 -2.51 12.12 -9.94
C TYR A 56 -1.53 11.00 -10.28
N LEU A 57 -1.04 10.31 -9.26
CA LEU A 57 -0.16 9.15 -9.36
C LEU A 57 -0.89 7.92 -8.84
N ALA A 58 -0.93 6.86 -9.64
CA ALA A 58 -1.45 5.56 -9.22
C ALA A 58 -0.27 4.63 -8.92
N ILE A 59 -0.06 4.30 -7.67
CA ILE A 59 0.99 3.38 -7.21
C ILE A 59 0.34 2.05 -6.90
N THR A 60 0.79 0.97 -7.52
CA THR A 60 0.38 -0.39 -7.19
C THR A 60 1.52 -1.07 -6.46
N VAL A 61 1.34 -1.36 -5.18
CA VAL A 61 2.34 -2.02 -4.33
C VAL A 61 1.87 -3.46 -4.09
N THR A 62 2.67 -4.43 -4.50
CA THR A 62 2.41 -5.84 -4.14
C THR A 62 3.15 -6.18 -2.86
N ILE A 63 2.41 -6.28 -1.75
CA ILE A 63 2.97 -6.62 -0.43
C ILE A 63 2.68 -8.07 -0.07
N PHE A 64 3.61 -8.70 0.65
CA PHE A 64 3.42 -10.03 1.20
C PHE A 64 2.86 -9.92 2.62
N VAL A 65 1.55 -10.08 2.74
CA VAL A 65 0.85 -9.92 4.01
C VAL A 65 0.99 -11.21 4.80
N HIS A 66 1.57 -11.13 6.01
CA HIS A 66 1.63 -12.25 6.96
C HIS A 66 0.49 -12.22 7.97
N ASP A 67 -0.09 -11.04 8.22
CA ASP A 67 -1.20 -10.86 9.14
C ASP A 67 -2.06 -9.66 8.72
N GLN A 68 -3.37 -9.74 8.98
CA GLN A 68 -4.30 -8.63 8.71
C GLN A 68 -3.92 -7.37 9.47
N VAL A 69 -3.36 -7.50 10.68
CA VAL A 69 -3.02 -6.35 11.51
C VAL A 69 -1.94 -5.49 10.85
N THR A 70 -0.92 -6.10 10.24
CA THR A 70 0.15 -5.36 9.54
C THR A 70 -0.37 -4.70 8.27
N LEU A 71 -1.26 -5.37 7.53
CA LEU A 71 -1.91 -4.80 6.36
C LEU A 71 -2.78 -3.59 6.73
N ASP A 72 -3.58 -3.71 7.78
CA ASP A 72 -4.46 -2.64 8.26
C ASP A 72 -3.63 -1.45 8.76
N ALA A 73 -2.53 -1.69 9.47
CA ALA A 73 -1.60 -0.64 9.90
C ALA A 73 -1.00 0.12 8.70
N LEU A 74 -0.56 -0.59 7.66
CA LEU A 74 -0.09 0.04 6.43
C LEU A 74 -1.21 0.81 5.72
N TYR A 75 -2.40 0.21 5.58
CA TYR A 75 -3.55 0.87 4.96
C TYR A 75 -3.94 2.15 5.71
N PHE A 76 -3.90 2.12 7.04
CA PHE A 76 -4.20 3.25 7.91
C PHE A 76 -3.15 4.36 7.77
N GLU A 77 -1.86 4.02 7.86
CA GLU A 77 -0.76 5.00 7.70
C GLU A 77 -0.87 5.66 6.32
N LEU A 78 -1.19 4.89 5.27
CA LEU A 78 -1.50 5.39 3.93
C LEU A 78 -2.74 6.29 3.89
N THR A 79 -3.88 5.87 4.43
CA THR A 79 -5.11 6.67 4.36
C THR A 79 -5.02 7.98 5.15
N GLU A 80 -4.16 8.03 6.18
CA GLU A 80 -3.86 9.25 6.93
C GLU A 80 -3.01 10.26 6.14
N HIS A 81 -2.33 9.84 5.06
CA HIS A 81 -1.56 10.77 4.24
C HIS A 81 -2.48 11.75 3.49
N PRO A 82 -2.26 13.08 3.62
CA PRO A 82 -3.10 14.10 3.01
C PRO A 82 -3.07 14.08 1.47
N ASP A 83 -2.00 13.52 0.90
CA ASP A 83 -1.84 13.35 -0.55
C ASP A 83 -2.61 12.15 -1.11
N ILE A 84 -3.06 11.22 -0.27
CA ILE A 84 -3.82 10.04 -0.71
C ILE A 84 -5.26 10.43 -0.98
N LYS A 85 -5.74 10.08 -2.18
CA LYS A 85 -7.14 10.25 -2.58
C LYS A 85 -7.92 8.96 -2.39
N MET A 86 -7.32 7.82 -2.69
CA MET A 86 -7.99 6.54 -2.69
C MET A 86 -7.00 5.39 -2.52
N VAL A 87 -7.35 4.38 -1.74
CA VAL A 87 -6.60 3.12 -1.64
C VAL A 87 -7.56 1.96 -1.89
N LEU A 88 -7.16 1.03 -2.76
CA LEU A 88 -7.95 -0.08 -3.30
C LEU A 88 -7.22 -1.41 -3.13
#